data_AF-A0A9E6S4Z8-F1
#
_entry.id   AF-A0A9E6S4Z8-F1
#
_cell.length_a   1.000
_cell.length_b   1.000
_cell.length_c   1.000
_cell.angle_alpha   90.00
_cell.angle_beta   90.00
_cell.angle_gamma   90.00
#
_symmetry.space_group_name_H-M   'P 1'
#
loop_
_entity.id
_entity.type
_entity.pdbx_description
1 polymer ?
#
loop_
_entity_poly.entity_id
_entity_poly.type
_entity_poly.pdbx_seq_one_letter_code
_entity_poly.pdbx_strand_id
1 'polypeptide(L)' 'MNDTVSFGYEQVSPEEKTKRVGGVFSNVARKYDIMNDAMSGGMHRLWKDTFVRRVKPREGEDILDMAGGTGD' A
#
# COMPACT_ATOMS: atom_id res chain seq x y z
N MET A 1 19.73 -19.62 19.77
CA MET A 1 19.40 -20.11 18.41
C MET A 1 19.26 -18.89 17.54
N ASN A 2 20.00 -18.80 16.43
CA ASN A 2 19.77 -17.75 15.44
C ASN A 2 18.57 -18.19 14.60
N ASP A 3 17.39 -17.74 14.99
CA ASP A 3 16.17 -18.04 14.25
C ASP A 3 16.20 -17.28 12.92
N THR A 4 16.25 -18.03 11.82
CA THR A 4 16.21 -17.49 10.46
C THR A 4 14.84 -17.71 9.86
N VAL A 5 14.43 -16.79 8.98
CA VAL A 5 13.14 -16.79 8.30
C VAL A 5 13.35 -16.76 6.79
N SER A 6 12.40 -17.31 6.05
CA SER A 6 12.48 -17.35 4.59
C SER A 6 12.16 -15.99 3.96
N PHE A 7 12.94 -15.60 2.96
CA PHE A 7 12.63 -14.51 2.03
C PHE A 7 12.88 -15.01 0.60
N GLY A 8 11.81 -15.43 -0.09
CA GLY A 8 11.93 -16.13 -1.37
C GLY A 8 12.64 -17.47 -1.19
N TYR A 9 13.79 -17.62 -1.85
CA TYR A 9 14.63 -18.83 -1.78
C TYR A 9 15.79 -18.71 -0.77
N GLU A 10 15.91 -17.59 -0.06
CA GLU A 10 16.98 -17.32 0.89
C GLU A 10 16.49 -17.40 2.35
N GLN A 11 17.38 -17.81 3.27
CA GLN A 11 17.17 -17.75 4.71
C GLN A 11 17.89 -16.51 5.28
N VAL A 12 17.14 -15.62 5.90
CA VAL A 12 17.64 -14.33 6.43
C VAL A 12 17.23 -14.14 7.89
N SER A 13 17.81 -13.16 8.58
CA SER A 13 17.31 -12.80 9.91
C SER A 13 15.92 -12.16 9.83
N PRO A 14 15.10 -12.22 10.90
CA PRO A 14 13.79 -11.55 10.94
C PRO A 14 13.85 -10.05 10.65
N GLU A 15 14.87 -9.37 11.19
CA GLU A 15 15.09 -7.93 10.97
C GLU A 15 15.38 -7.63 9.49
N GLU A 16 16.20 -8.47 8.86
CA GLU A 16 16.56 -8.31 7.46
C GLU A 16 15.37 -8.62 6.55
N LYS A 17 14.55 -9.63 6.87
CA LYS A 17 13.30 -9.91 6.15
C LYS A 17 12.37 -8.70 6.18
N THR A 18 12.15 -8.10 7.35
CA THR A 18 11.30 -6.90 7.48
C THR A 18 11.80 -5.76 6.61
N LYS A 19 13.12 -5.49 6.62
CA LYS A 19 13.74 -4.44 5.79
C LYS A 19 13.58 -4.72 4.29
N ARG A 20 13.81 -5.96 3.85
CA ARG A 20 13.70 -6.36 2.44
C ARG A 20 12.24 -6.33 1.95
N VAL A 21 11.29 -6.82 2.75
CA VAL A 21 9.85 -6.75 2.45
C VAL A 21 9.42 -5.28 2.30
N GLY A 22 9.80 -4.40 3.23
CA GLY A 22 9.55 -2.97 3.11
C GLY A 22 10.14 -2.38 1.82
N GLY A 23 11.37 -2.77 1.46
CA GLY A 23 11.99 -2.36 0.20
C GLY A 23 11.24 -2.81 -1.05
N VAL A 24 10.66 -4.02 -1.06
CA VAL A 24 9.81 -4.49 -2.16
C VAL A 24 8.55 -3.63 -2.26
N PHE A 25 7.84 -3.41 -1.15
CA PHE A 25 6.64 -2.57 -1.13
C PHE A 25 6.94 -1.15 -1.60
N SER A 26 8.03 -0.51 -1.13
CA SER A 26 8.43 0.83 -1.56
C SER A 26 8.77 0.92 -3.05
N ASN A 27 9.44 -0.11 -3.60
CA ASN A 27 9.79 -0.14 -5.02
C ASN A 27 8.59 -0.35 -5.93
N VAL A 28 7.59 -1.07 -5.43
CA VAL A 28 6.41 -1.46 -6.16
C VAL A 28 5.34 -0.36 -6.09
N ALA A 29 5.14 0.29 -4.94
CA ALA A 29 4.15 1.35 -4.73
C ALA A 29 4.22 2.45 -5.80
N ARG A 30 5.41 3.03 -6.03
CA ARG A 30 5.60 4.07 -7.06
C ARG A 30 5.28 3.59 -8.48
N LYS A 31 5.52 2.31 -8.78
CA LYS A 31 5.17 1.74 -10.09
C LYS A 31 3.66 1.49 -10.21
N TYR A 32 3.00 1.13 -9.12
CA TYR A 32 1.55 0.95 -9.07
C TYR A 32 0.81 2.26 -9.32
N ASP A 33 1.21 3.37 -8.71
CA ASP A 33 0.56 4.66 -8.94
C ASP A 33 0.65 5.07 -10.41
N ILE A 34 1.85 4.96 -11.01
CA ILE A 34 2.08 5.29 -12.42
C ILE A 34 1.26 4.37 -13.34
N MET A 35 1.22 3.07 -13.05
CA MET A 35 0.40 2.13 -13.82
C MET A 35 -1.09 2.44 -13.67
N ASN A 36 -1.56 2.75 -12.47
CA ASN A 36 -2.96 3.12 -12.24
C ASN A 36 -3.31 4.42 -12.97
N ASP A 37 -2.47 5.46 -12.90
CA ASP A 37 -2.64 6.70 -13.65
C ASP A 37 -2.72 6.42 -15.16
N ALA A 38 -1.79 5.62 -15.72
CA ALA A 38 -1.74 5.32 -17.15
C ALA A 38 -2.90 4.42 -17.63
N MET A 39 -3.20 3.34 -16.91
CA MET A 39 -4.26 2.38 -17.28
C MET A 39 -5.66 2.96 -17.08
N SER A 40 -5.85 3.81 -16.05
CA SER A 40 -7.13 4.49 -15.82
C SER A 40 -7.28 5.80 -16.60
N GLY A 41 -6.24 6.27 -17.29
CA GLY A 41 -6.22 7.62 -17.86
C GLY A 41 -6.45 8.70 -16.80
N GLY A 42 -6.03 8.46 -15.55
CA GLY A 42 -6.28 9.32 -14.39
C GLY A 42 -7.67 9.20 -13.74
N MET A 43 -8.59 8.38 -14.28
CA MET A 43 -9.97 8.28 -13.76
C MET A 43 -10.08 7.74 -12.33
N HIS A 44 -9.10 6.98 -11.84
CA HIS A 44 -9.16 6.43 -10.48
C HIS A 44 -9.21 7.53 -9.40
N ARG A 45 -8.70 8.73 -9.68
CA ARG A 45 -8.82 9.91 -8.79
C ARG A 45 -10.28 10.36 -8.64
N LEU A 46 -11.02 10.40 -9.74
CA LEU A 46 -12.45 10.73 -9.73
C LEU A 46 -13.28 9.67 -8.99
N TRP A 47 -12.89 8.39 -9.09
CA TRP A 47 -13.54 7.31 -8.36
C TRP A 47 -13.31 7.43 -6.85
N LYS A 48 -12.09 7.76 -6.41
CA LYS A 48 -11.78 8.03 -5.00
C LYS A 48 -12.57 9.22 -4.46
N ASP A 49 -12.61 10.33 -5.21
CA ASP A 49 -13.40 11.50 -4.82
C ASP A 49 -14.89 11.17 -4.69
N THR A 50 -15.42 10.40 -5.63
CA THR A 50 -16.82 9.95 -5.59
C THR A 50 -17.08 9.03 -4.40
N PHE A 51 -16.14 8.14 -4.08
CA PHE A 51 -16.20 7.26 -2.92
C PHE A 51 -16.23 8.05 -1.62
N VAL A 52 -15.29 8.98 -1.41
CA VAL A 52 -15.22 9.83 -0.20
C VAL A 52 -16.50 10.66 -0.05
N ARG A 53 -17.01 11.26 -1.14
CA ARG A 53 -18.27 12.00 -1.13
C ARG A 53 -19.47 11.12 -0.73
N ARG A 54 -19.43 9.84 -1.09
CA ARG A 54 -20.50 8.89 -0.73
C ARG A 54 -20.39 8.40 0.70
N VAL A 55 -19.17 8.20 1.21
CA VAL A 55 -18.92 7.91 2.63
C VAL A 55 -19.41 9.06 3.50
N LYS A 56 -19.23 10.31 3.04
CA LYS A 56 -19.71 11.53 3.70
C LYS A 56 -19.32 11.57 5.19
N PRO A 57 -18.01 11.51 5.49
CA PRO A 57 -17.51 11.50 6.86
C PRO A 57 -17.95 12.76 7.61
N ARG A 58 -18.29 12.61 8.89
CA ARG A 58 -18.73 13.69 9.76
C ARG A 58 -17.74 13.91 10.89
N GLU A 59 -17.75 15.13 11.43
CA GLU A 59 -16.96 15.46 12.61
C GLU A 59 -17.34 14.55 13.78
N GLY A 60 -16.32 13.95 14.43
CA GLY A 60 -16.49 13.02 15.54
C GLY A 60 -16.62 11.54 15.16
N GLU A 61 -16.57 11.19 13.86
CA GLU A 61 -16.53 9.79 13.42
C GLU A 61 -15.10 9.25 13.37
N ASP A 62 -14.88 8.06 13.93
CA ASP A 62 -13.65 7.31 13.77
C ASP A 62 -13.71 6.45 12.50
N ILE A 63 -12.76 6.65 11.58
CA ILE A 63 -12.72 5.95 10.29
C ILE A 63 -11.40 5.20 10.16
N LEU A 64 -11.49 3.91 9.84
CA LEU A 64 -10.35 3.04 9.58
C LEU A 64 -10.27 2.68 8.10
N ASP A 65 -9.17 3.04 7.45
CA ASP A 65 -8.81 2.51 6.14
C ASP A 65 -7.95 1.25 6.30
N MET A 66 -8.50 0.10 5.92
CA MET A 66 -7.82 -1.20 6.07
C MET A 66 -6.78 -1.48 4.97
N ALA A 67 -6.81 -0.73 3.86
CA ALA A 67 -5.98 -1.01 2.69
C ALA A 67 -5.55 0.27 1.96
N GLY A 68 -5.27 1.34 2.71
CA GLY A 68 -5.03 2.67 2.15
C GLY A 68 -3.83 2.80 1.23
N GLY A 69 -2.94 1.79 1.18
CA GLY A 69 -1.84 1.76 0.23
C GLY A 69 -0.97 3.02 0.34
N THR A 70 -0.88 3.79 -0.75
CA THR A 70 -0.13 5.05 -0.83
C THR A 70 -0.88 6.25 -0.24
N GLY A 71 -2.16 6.10 0.10
CA GLY A 71 -2.99 7.14 0.73
C GLY A 71 -3.30 8.32 -0.18
N ASP A 72 -3.25 8.11 -1.50
CA ASP A 72 -3.42 9.14 -2.52
C ASP A 72 -4.89 9.44 -2.87
#